data_AF-A0A9W7UH68-F1
#
_entry.id   AF-A0A9W7UH68-F1
#
_cell.length_a   1.000
_cell.length_b   1.000
_cell.length_c   1.000
_cell.angle_alpha   90.00
_cell.angle_beta   90.00
_cell.angle_gamma   90.00
#
_symmetry.space_group_name_H-M   'P 1'
#
loop_
_entity.id
_entity.type
_entity.pdbx_description
1 polymer ?
#
loop_
_entity_poly.entity_id
_entity_poly.type
_entity_poly.pdbx_seq_one_letter_code
_entity_poly.pdbx_strand_id
1 'polypeptide(L)' 'MFEQAIEKKREKMIYFAERYGMTSQKTVDCSQELDRLLNVIWHVHTDFHSNQTLNTHTQ' A
#
# COMPACT_ATOMS: atom_id res chain seq x y z
N MET A 1 -8.59 5.99 8.58
CA MET A 1 -8.40 4.81 9.48
C MET A 1 -7.44 3.77 8.90
N PHE A 2 -7.40 3.57 7.58
CA PHE A 2 -6.46 2.63 6.93
C PHE A 2 -5.00 3.08 7.01
N GLU A 3 -4.76 4.38 7.05
CA GLU A 3 -3.43 5.01 7.12
C GLU A 3 -2.67 4.57 8.38
N GLN A 4 -3.36 4.45 9.51
CA GLN A 4 -2.76 3.99 10.76
C GLN A 4 -2.34 2.52 10.71
N ALA A 5 -3.10 1.68 9.98
CA ALA A 5 -2.76 0.27 9.81
C ALA A 5 -1.53 0.10 8.90
N ILE A 6 -1.45 0.90 7.83
CA ILE A 6 -0.29 0.96 6.94
C ILE A 6 0.93 1.43 7.72
N GLU A 7 0.79 2.49 8.52
CA GLU A 7 1.90 3.07 9.27
C GLU A 7 2.46 2.09 10.29
N LYS A 8 1.60 1.44 11.08
CA LYS A 8 2.02 0.38 12.01
C LYS A 8 2.71 -0.78 11.29
N LYS A 9 2.25 -1.14 10.08
CA LYS A 9 2.85 -2.21 9.29
C LYS A 9 4.22 -1.80 8.73
N ARG A 10 4.38 -0.54 8.32
CA ARG A 10 5.64 0.05 7.89
C ARG A 10 6.67 0.06 9.01
N GLU A 11 6.29 0.53 10.20
CA GLU A 11 7.15 0.50 11.39
C GLU A 11 7.63 -0.92 11.72
N LYS A 12 6.73 -1.91 11.62
CA LYS A 12 7.09 -3.32 11.83
C LYS A 12 8.07 -3.86 10.80
N MET A 13 7.94 -3.46 9.53
CA MET A 13 8.88 -3.81 8.47
C MET A 13 10.27 -3.21 8.71
N ILE A 14 10.32 -1.92 9.11
CA ILE A 14 11.57 -1.24 9.46
C ILE A 14 12.26 -1.95 10.62
N TYR A 15 11.52 -2.28 11.68
CA TYR A 15 12.05 -3.05 12.80
C TYR A 15 12.65 -4.41 12.37
N PHE A 16 12.00 -5.12 11.44
CA PHE A 16 12.54 -6.38 10.92
C PHE A 16 13.74 -6.19 10.02
N ALA A 17 13.76 -5.14 9.20
CA ALA A 17 14.91 -4.79 8.38
C ALA A 17 16.15 -4.46 9.22
N GLU A 18 15.97 -3.67 10.28
CA GLU A 18 17.06 -3.32 11.20
C GLU A 18 17.55 -4.53 12.00
N ARG A 19 16.63 -5.42 12.42
CA ARG A 19 16.97 -6.55 13.30
C ARG A 19 17.49 -7.78 12.57
N TYR A 20 16.94 -8.08 11.39
CA TYR A 20 17.20 -9.33 10.66
C TYR A 20 17.83 -9.08 9.27
N GLY A 21 17.89 -7.83 8.82
CA GLY A 21 18.35 -7.47 7.48
C GLY A 21 17.20 -7.44 6.46
N MET A 22 17.45 -6.76 5.34
CA MET A 22 16.46 -6.59 4.25
C MET A 22 16.11 -7.90 3.55
N THR A 23 17.04 -8.85 3.51
CA THR A 23 16.89 -10.15 2.83
C THR A 23 16.34 -11.24 3.75
N SER A 24 16.09 -10.94 5.02
CA SER A 24 15.50 -11.91 5.93
C SER A 24 14.08 -12.26 5.46
N GLN A 25 13.72 -13.55 5.51
CA GLN A 25 12.39 -13.98 5.11
C GLN A 25 11.29 -13.19 5.83
N LYS A 26 11.48 -12.90 7.12
CA LYS A 26 10.53 -12.10 7.92
C LYS A 26 10.36 -10.67 7.40
N THR A 27 11.44 -10.06 6.92
CA THR A 27 11.41 -8.70 6.37
C THR A 27 10.75 -8.71 4.99
N VAL A 28 11.07 -9.71 4.17
CA VAL A 28 10.49 -9.92 2.84
C VAL A 28 8.99 -10.21 2.91
N ASP A 29 8.57 -11.09 3.81
CA ASP A 29 7.15 -11.38 4.01
C ASP A 29 6.40 -10.12 4.46
N CYS A 30 6.99 -9.37 5.40
CA CYS A 30 6.40 -8.14 5.90
C CYS A 30 6.31 -7.04 4.84
N SER A 31 7.29 -6.94 3.93
CA SER A 31 7.26 -5.98 2.82
C SER A 31 6.21 -6.35 1.79
N GLN A 32 6.05 -7.63 1.47
CA GLN A 32 5.00 -8.12 0.56
C GLN A 32 3.59 -7.89 1.12
N GLU A 33 3.39 -8.08 2.43
CA GLU A 33 2.10 -7.80 3.06
C GLU A 33 1.77 -6.30 3.05
N LEU A 34 2.78 -5.44 3.28
CA LEU A 34 2.62 -3.99 3.19
C LEU A 34 2.30 -3.55 1.76
N ASP A 35 3.00 -4.09 0.78
CA ASP A 35 2.77 -3.80 -0.64
C ASP A 35 1.36 -4.20 -1.09
N ARG A 36 0.88 -5.39 -0.69
CA ARG A 36 -0.50 -5.82 -0.96
C ARG A 36 -1.53 -4.86 -0.37
N LEU A 37 -1.33 -4.41 0.86
CA LEU A 37 -2.20 -3.43 1.52
C LEU A 37 -2.25 -2.11 0.73
N LEU A 38 -1.09 -1.62 0.29
CA LEU A 38 -0.99 -0.40 -0.52
C LEU A 38 -1.67 -0.56 -1.89
N ASN A 39 -1.45 -1.68 -2.56
CA ASN A 39 -2.06 -1.97 -3.86
C ASN A 39 -3.59 -2.04 -3.79
N VAL A 40 -4.14 -2.68 -2.75
CA VAL A 40 -5.60 -2.72 -2.53
C VAL A 40 -6.15 -1.30 -2.36
N ILE A 41 -5.48 -0.45 -1.58
CA ILE A 41 -5.91 0.94 -1.37
C ILE A 41 -5.81 1.75 -2.66
N TRP A 42 -4.73 1.57 -3.43
CA TRP A 42 -4.55 2.22 -4.72
C TRP A 42 -5.66 1.85 -5.71
N HIS A 43 -6.01 0.57 -5.81
CA HIS A 43 -7.11 0.11 -6.66
C HIS A 43 -8.45 0.67 -6.21
N VAL A 44 -8.74 0.64 -4.90
CA VAL A 44 -9.94 1.26 -4.35
C VAL A 44 -9.99 2.75 -4.69
N HIS A 45 -8.91 3.51 -4.48
CA HIS A 45 -8.89 4.94 -4.82
C HIS A 45 -8.97 5.23 -6.33
N THR A 46 -8.37 4.38 -7.17
CA THR A 46 -8.42 4.50 -8.64
C THR A 46 -9.82 4.24 -9.19
N ASP A 47 -10.55 3.27 -8.62
CA ASP A 47 -11.92 2.94 -9.05
C ASP A 47 -12.90 4.08 -8.74
N PHE A 48 -12.63 4.88 -7.69
CA PHE A 48 -13.41 6.10 -7.41
C PHE A 48 -13.11 7.27 -8.38
N HIS A 49 -11.95 7.29 -9.03
CA HIS A 49 -11.56 8.41 -9.91
C HIS A 49 -11.93 8.20 -11.39
N SER A 50 -12.33 6.99 -11.79
CA SER A 50 -12.80 6.71 -13.16
C SER A 50 -14.23 7.19 -13.45
N ASN A 51 -15.00 7.60 -12.43
CA ASN A 51 -16.39 8.06 -12.60
C ASN A 51 -16.55 9.59 -12.78
N GLN A 52 -15.45 10.37 -12.87
CA GLN A 52 -15.53 11.83 -13.03
C GLN A 52 -15.04 12.39 -14.38
N THR A 53 -14.66 11.55 -15.35
CA THR A 53 -14.20 12.04 -16.68
C THR A 53 -14.96 11.44 -17.87
N LEU A 54 -16.28 11.23 -17.77
CA LEU A 54 -17.13 10.91 -18.93
C LEU A 54 -18.18 12.00 -19.20
N ASN A 55 -17.87 13.28 -18.98
CA ASN A 55 -18.80 14.34 -19.37
C ASN A 55 -18.12 15.70 -19.57
N THR A 56 -17.11 15.76 -20.45
CA THR A 56 -16.78 16.99 -21.22
C THR A 56 -16.10 16.62 -22.54
N HIS A 57 -16.86 16.03 -23.47
CA HIS A 57 -16.58 16.21 -24.89
C HIS A 57 -17.91 16.43 -25.61
N THR A 58 -18.32 17.70 -25.65
CA THR A 58 -19.38 18.17 -26.55
C THR A 58 -18.81 19.34 -27.34
N GLN A 59 -18.70 19.10 -28.65
CA GLN A 59 -18.40 20.00 -29.78
C GLN A 59 -16.98 20.50 -29.98
#